data_AF-A0A5N5FDN4-F1
#
_entry.id   AF-A0A5N5FDN4-F1
#
_cell.length_a   1.000
_cell.length_b   1.000
_cell.length_c   1.000
_cell.angle_alpha   90.00
_cell.angle_beta   90.00
_cell.angle_gamma   90.00
#
_symmetry.space_group_name_H-M   'P 1'
#
loop_
_entity.id
_entity.type
_entity.pdbx_description
1 polymer ?
#
loop_
_entity_poly.entity_id
_entity_poly.type
_entity_poly.pdbx_seq_one_letter_code
_entity_poly.pdbx_strand_id
1 'polypeptide(L)'
;MIMERKFQPVIIFSFSRRECEQHAMSMSKLDFNSQDEKDAVEQVFRNAILCLNEEDRELPAIELMLPLLQRGIAVHHSGLLPVIKELVELLFQEGLVKALFATETFAMGLNMPAKTVVFTAVKKWDGDSHRYIGSGEYIQMSGRAGRRGKDERGICIIMIDEQMEMNTLKDMVLGKPAPLVSTFRLSYYSILNLLSRAEGQFTAEHVIKNSFHQFQYEKALPGIGEKVSKLEQEAALLDASGEAEVAEYHKIKLDIAQLEKKMMSEITRPEGVLYVLLPGRLVKIREGGTDWGWGVVVNVVKKPSSGLGTLSSRAGGYIVDTLLHCSPGSSENSSQPKPCPPRPGEKGEMHVVPVQLPLISALSKLRISIPSDLRPLEARQSILLAVQELGTRFPQGLPKLNPVKDMGIEDPEIVELVNQIEDLEQKLYAHPLHKSQDANQIKCFQRKAEVDHEIQQLKSKMRESQLQKFRDELKNRSRVLKKLGHIDAEGVVQLKGRAACLIDTGDGTTCC
;
A
#
# COMPACT_ATOMS: atom_id res chain seq x y z
N MET A 1 -2.14 -32.22 -16.33
CA MET A 1 -0.93 -31.54 -16.86
C MET A 1 0.37 -31.86 -16.11
N ILE A 2 0.58 -31.42 -14.86
CA ILE A 2 1.90 -31.54 -14.19
C ILE A 2 2.37 -33.00 -14.09
N MET A 3 1.52 -33.89 -13.59
CA MET A 3 1.85 -35.31 -13.46
C MET A 3 2.04 -35.99 -14.82
N GLU A 4 1.14 -35.72 -15.78
CA GLU A 4 1.21 -36.26 -17.15
C GLU A 4 2.51 -35.87 -17.87
N ARG A 5 2.98 -34.63 -17.68
CA ARG A 5 4.22 -34.11 -18.28
C ARG A 5 5.47 -34.39 -17.45
N LYS A 6 5.38 -35.18 -16.38
CA LYS A 6 6.49 -35.53 -15.47
C LYS A 6 7.17 -34.29 -14.88
N PHE A 7 6.36 -33.33 -14.43
CA PHE A 7 6.81 -32.06 -13.82
C PHE A 7 6.83 -32.08 -12.28
N GLN A 8 6.60 -33.25 -11.66
CA GLN A 8 6.75 -33.48 -10.23
C GLN A 8 8.22 -33.58 -9.78
N PRO A 9 8.52 -33.33 -8.49
CA PRO A 9 7.61 -32.82 -7.46
C PRO A 9 7.24 -31.36 -7.72
N VAL A 10 6.04 -30.96 -7.27
CA VAL A 10 5.53 -29.58 -7.37
C VAL A 10 5.26 -28.99 -5.99
N ILE A 11 5.66 -27.73 -5.80
CA ILE A 11 5.24 -26.92 -4.66
C ILE A 11 4.18 -25.93 -5.14
N ILE A 12 3.02 -25.94 -4.49
CA ILE A 12 1.90 -25.04 -4.74
C ILE A 12 1.82 -24.04 -3.58
N PHE A 13 2.25 -22.80 -3.83
CA PHE A 13 2.18 -21.73 -2.84
C PHE A 13 0.77 -21.13 -2.77
N SER A 14 0.24 -21.07 -1.56
CA SER A 14 -0.98 -20.31 -1.21
C SER A 14 -0.69 -19.39 -0.03
N PHE A 15 -1.42 -18.28 0.09
CA PHE A 15 -1.11 -17.23 1.09
C PHE A 15 -1.93 -17.34 2.37
N SER A 16 -2.78 -18.36 2.50
CA SER A 16 -3.45 -18.68 3.75
C SER A 16 -3.39 -20.18 4.06
N ARG A 17 -3.36 -20.50 5.36
CA ARG A 17 -3.39 -21.89 5.86
C ARG A 17 -4.63 -22.64 5.35
N ARG A 18 -5.77 -21.96 5.40
CA ARG A 18 -7.07 -22.49 4.96
C ARG A 18 -7.07 -22.83 3.48
N GLU A 19 -6.54 -21.96 2.61
CA GLU A 19 -6.48 -22.23 1.17
C GLU A 19 -5.56 -23.42 0.86
N CYS A 20 -4.42 -23.54 1.55
CA CYS A 20 -3.54 -24.71 1.39
C CYS A 20 -4.29 -26.03 1.64
N GLU A 21 -5.00 -26.13 2.77
CA GLU A 21 -5.79 -27.33 3.11
C GLU A 21 -6.94 -27.55 2.11
N GLN A 22 -7.67 -26.49 1.74
CA GLN A 22 -8.78 -26.59 0.77
C GLN A 22 -8.31 -27.07 -0.61
N HIS A 23 -7.20 -26.53 -1.11
CA HIS A 23 -6.64 -26.95 -2.39
C HIS A 23 -6.12 -28.39 -2.34
N ALA A 24 -5.47 -28.81 -1.26
CA ALA A 24 -5.05 -30.20 -1.08
C ALA A 24 -6.25 -31.16 -1.05
N MET A 25 -7.30 -30.82 -0.30
CA MET A 25 -8.53 -31.61 -0.24
C MET A 25 -9.26 -31.69 -1.58
N SER A 26 -9.21 -30.64 -2.40
CA SER A 26 -9.77 -30.68 -3.76
C SER A 26 -9.08 -31.71 -4.66
N MET A 27 -7.80 -31.99 -4.39
CA MET A 27 -6.98 -32.97 -5.12
C MET A 27 -7.02 -34.37 -4.51
N SER A 28 -7.74 -34.57 -3.39
CA SER A 28 -7.80 -35.86 -2.68
C SER A 28 -8.30 -37.03 -3.53
N LYS A 29 -9.01 -36.79 -4.64
CA LYS A 29 -9.47 -37.84 -5.57
C LYS A 29 -8.34 -38.42 -6.42
N LEU A 30 -7.23 -37.71 -6.55
CA LEU A 30 -6.07 -38.15 -7.30
C LEU A 30 -5.15 -38.99 -6.43
N ASP A 31 -4.36 -39.83 -7.06
CA ASP A 31 -3.42 -40.73 -6.41
C ASP A 31 -2.12 -40.77 -7.22
N PHE A 32 -1.02 -40.37 -6.60
CA PHE A 32 0.26 -40.17 -7.27
C PHE A 32 1.34 -41.16 -6.86
N ASN A 33 1.06 -42.01 -5.88
CA ASN A 33 2.01 -42.97 -5.35
C ASN A 33 1.66 -44.40 -5.78
N SER A 34 2.69 -45.22 -5.98
CA SER A 34 2.53 -46.67 -6.12
C SER A 34 2.13 -47.31 -4.78
N GLN A 35 1.76 -48.60 -4.80
CA GLN A 35 1.47 -49.33 -3.57
C GLN A 35 2.70 -49.41 -2.65
N ASP A 36 3.89 -49.68 -3.22
CA ASP A 36 5.13 -49.73 -2.44
C ASP A 36 5.46 -48.37 -1.79
N GLU A 37 5.22 -47.27 -2.50
CA GLU A 37 5.40 -45.92 -1.96
C GLU A 37 4.41 -45.63 -0.83
N LYS A 38 3.15 -46.11 -0.93
CA LYS A 38 2.15 -45.99 0.14
C LYS A 38 2.56 -46.74 1.40
N ASP A 39 3.04 -47.97 1.23
CA ASP A 39 3.47 -48.80 2.34
C ASP A 39 4.69 -48.17 3.05
N ALA A 40 5.63 -47.60 2.28
CA ALA A 40 6.75 -46.82 2.82
C ALA A 40 6.28 -45.57 3.59
N VAL A 41 5.36 -44.78 3.01
CA VAL A 41 4.76 -43.62 3.70
C VAL A 41 4.11 -44.03 5.01
N GLU A 42 3.34 -45.11 5.02
CA GLU A 42 2.65 -45.58 6.22
C GLU A 42 3.62 -46.06 7.31
N GLN A 43 4.68 -46.77 6.95
CA GLN A 43 5.74 -47.16 7.90
C GLN A 43 6.41 -45.95 8.54
N VAL A 44 6.81 -44.96 7.72
CA VAL A 44 7.46 -43.74 8.21
C VAL A 44 6.50 -42.93 9.08
N PHE A 45 5.22 -42.80 8.67
CA PHE A 45 4.19 -42.10 9.44
C PHE A 45 3.95 -42.77 10.80
N ARG A 46 3.76 -44.09 10.83
CA ARG A 46 3.55 -44.84 12.08
C ARG A 46 4.73 -44.67 13.02
N ASN A 47 5.96 -44.75 12.52
CA ASN A 47 7.15 -44.55 13.34
C ASN A 47 7.25 -43.12 13.89
N ALA A 48 6.89 -42.10 13.09
CA ALA A 48 6.93 -40.72 13.51
C ALA A 48 5.91 -40.39 14.62
N ILE A 49 4.68 -40.93 14.55
CA ILE A 49 3.65 -40.67 15.55
C ILE A 49 3.86 -41.42 16.88
N LEU A 50 4.77 -42.40 16.93
CA LEU A 50 5.09 -43.12 18.18
C LEU A 50 5.70 -42.20 19.26
N CYS A 51 6.26 -41.05 18.87
CA CYS A 51 6.73 -40.05 19.84
C CYS A 51 5.60 -39.31 20.57
N LEU A 52 4.36 -39.43 20.09
CA LEU A 52 3.17 -38.86 20.71
C LEU A 52 2.51 -39.89 21.63
N ASN A 53 1.78 -39.40 22.63
CA ASN A 53 0.95 -40.24 23.50
C ASN A 53 -0.26 -40.79 22.73
N GLU A 54 -0.88 -41.87 23.22
CA GLU A 54 -1.99 -42.53 22.51
C GLU A 54 -3.17 -41.57 22.24
N GLU A 55 -3.54 -40.73 23.21
CA GLU A 55 -4.59 -39.72 23.05
C GLU A 55 -4.29 -38.71 21.92
N ASP A 56 -3.02 -38.32 21.77
CA ASP A 56 -2.61 -37.37 20.73
C ASP A 56 -2.61 -38.00 19.34
N ARG A 57 -2.38 -39.32 19.24
CA ARG A 57 -2.38 -40.06 17.96
C ARG A 57 -3.77 -40.14 17.33
N GLU A 58 -4.81 -40.17 18.17
CA GLU A 58 -6.21 -40.22 17.77
C GLU A 58 -6.78 -38.84 17.41
N LEU A 59 -5.97 -37.78 17.46
CA LEU A 59 -6.42 -36.46 17.04
C LEU A 59 -6.81 -36.46 15.55
N PRO A 60 -8.00 -35.93 15.18
CA PRO A 60 -8.46 -35.91 13.79
C PRO A 60 -7.46 -35.23 12.84
N ALA A 61 -6.70 -34.24 13.33
CA ALA A 61 -5.68 -33.56 12.56
C ALA A 61 -4.52 -34.47 12.13
N ILE A 62 -4.26 -35.56 12.86
CA ILE A 62 -3.23 -36.56 12.53
C ILE A 62 -3.84 -37.67 11.67
N GLU A 63 -5.00 -38.19 12.05
CA GLU A 63 -5.66 -39.28 11.31
C GLU A 63 -5.99 -38.90 9.86
N LEU A 64 -6.46 -37.68 9.64
CA LEU A 64 -6.84 -37.21 8.30
C LEU A 64 -5.63 -36.97 7.38
N MET A 65 -4.41 -36.90 7.93
CA MET A 65 -3.19 -36.66 7.14
C MET A 65 -2.69 -37.92 6.44
N LEU A 66 -2.76 -39.09 7.08
CA LEU A 66 -2.22 -40.33 6.51
C LEU A 66 -2.83 -40.68 5.13
N PRO A 67 -4.17 -40.66 4.93
CA PRO A 67 -4.76 -40.95 3.63
C PRO A 67 -4.32 -39.96 2.53
N LEU A 68 -4.02 -38.71 2.90
CA LEU A 68 -3.56 -37.69 1.96
C LEU A 68 -2.09 -37.93 1.58
N LEU A 69 -1.24 -38.20 2.58
CA LEU A 69 0.18 -38.52 2.39
C LEU A 69 0.39 -39.79 1.57
N GLN A 70 -0.42 -40.82 1.79
CA GLN A 70 -0.39 -42.06 0.99
C GLN A 70 -0.63 -41.77 -0.49
N ARG A 71 -1.44 -40.77 -0.85
CA ARG A 71 -1.68 -40.36 -2.24
C ARG A 71 -0.55 -39.51 -2.84
N GLY A 72 0.50 -39.22 -2.08
CA GLY A 72 1.60 -38.34 -2.48
C GLY A 72 1.23 -36.85 -2.45
N ILE A 73 0.21 -36.49 -1.66
CA ILE A 73 -0.25 -35.11 -1.47
C ILE A 73 0.04 -34.71 -0.02
N ALA A 74 0.56 -33.50 0.20
CA ALA A 74 0.81 -33.00 1.54
C ALA A 74 0.50 -31.50 1.67
N VAL A 75 0.27 -31.07 2.90
CA VAL A 75 0.11 -29.66 3.28
C VAL A 75 1.28 -29.27 4.18
N HIS A 76 1.77 -28.03 4.07
CA HIS A 76 2.79 -27.46 4.95
C HIS A 76 2.51 -26.01 5.29
N HIS A 77 2.23 -25.74 6.57
CA HIS A 77 2.08 -24.38 7.06
C HIS A 77 2.30 -24.29 8.58
N SER A 78 2.39 -23.06 9.10
CA SER A 78 2.63 -22.80 10.53
C SER A 78 1.58 -23.32 11.50
N GLY A 79 0.38 -23.66 11.02
CA GLY A 79 -0.68 -24.27 11.83
C GLY A 79 -0.56 -25.79 12.08
N LEU A 80 0.37 -26.48 11.41
CA LEU A 80 0.56 -27.93 11.63
C LEU A 80 1.40 -28.19 12.87
N LEU A 81 1.16 -29.33 13.52
CA LEU A 81 1.99 -29.81 14.62
C LEU A 81 3.46 -29.96 14.15
N PRO A 82 4.46 -29.59 14.97
CA PRO A 82 5.88 -29.67 14.58
C PRO A 82 6.30 -31.04 14.04
N VAL A 83 5.89 -32.12 14.71
CA VAL A 83 6.17 -33.50 14.28
C VAL A 83 5.61 -33.81 12.87
N ILE A 84 4.42 -33.30 12.55
CA ILE A 84 3.81 -33.50 11.23
C ILE A 84 4.52 -32.67 10.17
N LYS A 85 4.99 -31.45 10.51
CA LYS A 85 5.79 -30.65 9.59
C LYS A 85 7.09 -31.38 9.23
N GLU A 86 7.83 -31.84 10.22
CA GLU A 86 9.09 -32.58 10.01
C GLU A 86 8.86 -33.85 9.17
N LEU A 87 7.77 -34.57 9.44
CA LEU A 87 7.38 -35.74 8.66
C LEU A 87 7.10 -35.39 7.19
N VAL A 88 6.32 -34.34 6.92
CA VAL A 88 6.03 -33.89 5.54
C VAL A 88 7.33 -33.49 4.83
N GLU A 89 8.23 -32.80 5.51
CA GLU A 89 9.53 -32.39 4.97
C GLU A 89 10.39 -33.60 4.61
N LEU A 90 10.44 -34.62 5.48
CA LEU A 90 11.13 -35.88 5.22
C LEU A 90 10.54 -36.61 3.99
N LEU A 91 9.22 -36.80 3.97
CA LEU A 91 8.54 -37.49 2.86
C LEU A 91 8.70 -36.74 1.52
N PHE A 92 8.81 -35.41 1.56
CA PHE A 92 9.08 -34.61 0.36
C PHE A 92 10.52 -34.78 -0.13
N GLN A 93 11.50 -34.85 0.76
CA GLN A 93 12.92 -35.09 0.40
C GLN A 93 13.14 -36.49 -0.18
N GLU A 94 12.48 -37.49 0.40
CA GLU A 94 12.48 -38.88 -0.10
C GLU A 94 11.66 -39.05 -1.40
N GLY A 95 10.99 -37.98 -1.85
CA GLY A 95 10.23 -37.97 -3.09
C GLY A 95 8.92 -38.76 -3.03
N LEU A 96 8.44 -39.10 -1.83
CA LEU A 96 7.15 -39.75 -1.59
C LEU A 96 5.97 -38.77 -1.64
N VAL A 97 6.23 -37.46 -1.46
CA VAL A 97 5.26 -36.40 -1.73
C VAL A 97 5.52 -35.81 -3.13
N LYS A 98 4.55 -35.92 -4.02
CA LYS A 98 4.62 -35.42 -5.40
C LYS A 98 4.01 -34.03 -5.54
N ALA A 99 3.01 -33.69 -4.71
CA ALA A 99 2.35 -32.39 -4.68
C ALA A 99 2.30 -31.84 -3.25
N LEU A 100 3.01 -30.74 -3.00
CA LEU A 100 3.07 -30.07 -1.70
C LEU A 100 2.35 -28.73 -1.75
N PHE A 101 1.28 -28.59 -0.96
CA PHE A 101 0.58 -27.32 -0.77
C PHE A 101 1.18 -26.59 0.42
N ALA A 102 1.83 -25.45 0.18
CA ALA A 102 2.61 -24.78 1.21
C ALA A 102 2.31 -23.29 1.33
N THR A 103 2.44 -22.75 2.54
CA THR A 103 2.50 -21.30 2.75
C THR A 103 3.90 -20.75 2.45
N GLU A 104 4.02 -19.43 2.32
CA GLU A 104 5.28 -18.71 2.06
C GLU A 104 6.43 -19.14 3.01
N THR A 105 6.11 -19.47 4.26
CA THR A 105 7.09 -19.93 5.26
C THR A 105 7.92 -21.13 4.81
N PHE A 106 7.40 -22.00 3.93
CA PHE A 106 8.17 -23.14 3.41
C PHE A 106 9.33 -22.71 2.51
N ALA A 107 9.19 -21.58 1.82
CA ALA A 107 10.27 -20.99 1.04
C ALA A 107 11.37 -20.40 1.93
N MET A 108 11.11 -20.22 3.24
CA MET A 108 12.04 -19.72 4.22
C MET A 108 12.61 -20.90 5.04
N GLY A 109 13.93 -21.11 5.03
CA GLY A 109 14.57 -21.90 6.10
C GLY A 109 15.02 -23.33 5.79
N LEU A 110 14.68 -23.94 4.65
CA LEU A 110 15.16 -25.29 4.30
C LEU A 110 15.54 -25.43 2.83
N ASN A 111 16.45 -26.34 2.48
CA ASN A 111 16.88 -26.59 1.10
C ASN A 111 16.08 -27.74 0.44
N MET A 112 14.78 -27.52 0.23
CA MET A 112 13.89 -28.50 -0.41
C MET A 112 13.42 -27.99 -1.80
N PRO A 113 14.22 -28.21 -2.86
CA PRO A 113 13.84 -27.83 -4.21
C PRO A 113 12.84 -28.81 -4.84
N ALA A 114 11.97 -28.28 -5.68
CA ALA A 114 11.02 -29.01 -6.50
C ALA A 114 11.34 -28.83 -7.99
N LYS A 115 10.73 -29.63 -8.88
CA LYS A 115 10.87 -29.38 -10.32
C LYS A 115 10.02 -28.19 -10.77
N THR A 116 8.85 -28.06 -10.15
CA THR A 116 7.85 -27.04 -10.49
C THR A 116 7.40 -26.28 -9.26
N VAL A 117 7.17 -24.98 -9.41
CA VAL A 117 6.49 -24.12 -8.44
C VAL A 117 5.23 -23.54 -9.08
N VAL A 118 4.13 -23.53 -8.33
CA VAL A 118 2.85 -22.94 -8.74
C VAL A 118 2.45 -21.88 -7.73
N PHE A 119 2.09 -20.70 -8.22
CA PHE A 119 1.47 -19.64 -7.41
C PHE A 119 -0.03 -19.66 -7.66
N THR A 120 -0.82 -19.92 -6.60
CA THR A 120 -2.29 -19.94 -6.67
C THR A 120 -2.90 -18.56 -6.78
N ALA A 121 -2.19 -17.54 -6.29
CA ALA A 121 -2.56 -16.15 -6.35
C ALA A 121 -1.31 -15.28 -6.52
N VAL A 122 -1.53 -14.00 -6.82
CA VAL A 122 -0.50 -12.97 -7.00
C VAL A 122 -0.56 -11.86 -5.95
N LYS A 123 -1.60 -11.89 -5.11
CA LYS A 123 -1.84 -10.97 -4.00
C LYS A 123 -1.84 -11.74 -2.68
N LYS A 124 -1.40 -11.08 -1.61
CA LYS A 124 -1.45 -11.60 -0.24
C LYS A 124 -1.90 -10.52 0.73
N TRP A 125 -2.48 -10.95 1.86
CA TRP A 125 -2.81 -10.07 2.97
C TRP A 125 -1.56 -9.84 3.82
N ASP A 126 -1.20 -8.58 4.07
CA ASP A 126 -0.04 -8.20 4.90
C ASP A 126 -0.39 -7.78 6.33
N GLY A 127 -1.67 -7.80 6.69
CA GLY A 127 -2.19 -7.29 7.96
C GLY A 127 -3.11 -6.08 7.78
N ASP A 128 -2.83 -5.27 6.77
CA ASP A 128 -3.53 -4.01 6.51
C ASP A 128 -4.27 -4.03 5.15
N SER A 129 -3.66 -4.61 4.13
CA SER A 129 -4.21 -4.62 2.77
C SER A 129 -3.86 -5.89 1.98
N HIS A 130 -4.63 -6.14 0.91
CA HIS A 130 -4.25 -7.12 -0.10
C HIS A 130 -3.29 -6.47 -1.10
N ARG A 131 -2.00 -6.78 -0.97
CA ARG A 131 -0.95 -6.27 -1.85
C ARG A 131 -0.40 -7.34 -2.77
N TYR A 132 0.19 -6.93 -3.89
CA TYR A 132 0.94 -7.83 -4.75
C TYR A 132 2.19 -8.38 -4.03
N ILE A 133 2.57 -9.60 -4.40
CA ILE A 133 3.81 -10.22 -3.94
C ILE A 133 4.98 -9.37 -4.45
N GLY A 134 5.91 -9.04 -3.56
CA GLY A 134 7.11 -8.30 -3.92
C GLY A 134 8.10 -9.16 -4.70
N SER A 135 8.96 -8.54 -5.50
CA SER A 135 9.93 -9.27 -6.31
C SER A 135 10.84 -10.21 -5.51
N GLY A 136 11.30 -9.78 -4.33
CA GLY A 136 12.11 -10.63 -3.45
C GLY A 136 11.37 -11.88 -2.95
N GLU A 137 10.08 -11.73 -2.61
CA GLU A 137 9.22 -12.83 -2.16
C GLU A 137 8.97 -13.81 -3.32
N TYR A 138 8.70 -13.29 -4.52
CA TYR A 138 8.59 -14.10 -5.73
C TYR A 138 9.89 -14.86 -6.02
N ILE A 139 11.05 -14.19 -6.00
CA ILE A 139 12.36 -14.82 -6.25
C ILE A 139 12.63 -15.93 -5.22
N GLN A 140 12.30 -15.71 -3.94
CA GLN A 140 12.49 -16.72 -2.89
C GLN A 140 11.63 -17.97 -3.11
N MET A 141 10.37 -17.79 -3.47
CA MET A 141 9.43 -18.89 -3.72
C MET A 141 9.72 -19.61 -5.05
N SER A 142 9.86 -18.84 -6.15
CA SER A 142 10.15 -19.37 -7.49
C SER A 142 11.53 -20.03 -7.56
N GLY A 143 12.51 -19.56 -6.77
CA GLY A 143 13.82 -20.18 -6.63
C GLY A 143 13.81 -21.60 -6.05
N ARG A 144 12.65 -22.09 -5.59
CA ARG A 144 12.45 -23.51 -5.24
C ARG A 144 12.23 -24.40 -6.46
N ALA A 145 11.98 -23.84 -7.64
CA ALA A 145 11.86 -24.61 -8.88
C ALA A 145 13.24 -24.92 -9.48
N GLY A 146 13.42 -26.17 -9.92
CA GLY A 146 14.65 -26.69 -10.52
C GLY A 146 15.58 -27.32 -9.47
N ARG A 147 15.73 -28.64 -9.53
CA ARG A 147 16.65 -29.38 -8.65
C ARG A 147 18.01 -29.55 -9.33
N ARG A 148 19.07 -29.08 -8.67
CA ARG A 148 20.45 -29.18 -9.16
C ARG A 148 20.81 -30.63 -9.49
N GLY A 149 21.23 -30.87 -10.72
CA GLY A 149 21.64 -32.20 -11.20
C GLY A 149 20.50 -33.19 -11.48
N LYS A 150 19.23 -32.81 -11.26
CA LYS A 150 18.06 -33.66 -11.57
C LYS A 150 17.16 -33.07 -12.65
N ASP A 151 17.04 -31.74 -12.71
CA ASP A 151 16.17 -31.06 -13.67
C ASP A 151 16.97 -30.14 -14.61
N GLU A 152 16.64 -30.14 -15.91
CA GLU A 152 17.24 -29.23 -16.90
C GLU A 152 16.86 -27.76 -16.68
N ARG A 153 15.63 -27.53 -16.18
CA ARG A 153 15.08 -26.21 -15.88
C ARG A 153 14.05 -26.28 -14.77
N GLY A 154 13.92 -25.20 -14.01
CA GLY A 154 12.80 -24.97 -13.10
C GLY A 154 11.58 -24.44 -13.86
N ILE A 155 10.39 -24.88 -13.48
CA ILE A 155 9.13 -24.41 -14.07
C ILE A 155 8.38 -23.59 -13.01
N CYS A 156 8.01 -22.35 -13.33
CA CYS A 156 7.17 -21.52 -12.50
C CYS A 156 5.86 -21.23 -13.23
N ILE A 157 4.73 -21.50 -12.57
CA ILE A 157 3.38 -21.28 -13.11
C ILE A 157 2.68 -20.29 -12.19
N ILE A 158 2.14 -19.21 -12.74
CA ILE A 158 1.43 -18.18 -11.98
C ILE A 158 -0.03 -18.21 -12.40
N MET A 159 -0.92 -18.46 -11.46
CA MET A 159 -2.37 -18.35 -11.67
C MET A 159 -2.79 -16.89 -11.47
N ILE A 160 -3.48 -16.34 -12.46
CA ILE A 160 -3.97 -14.96 -12.46
C ILE A 160 -5.49 -15.01 -12.63
N ASP A 161 -6.19 -14.52 -11.61
CA ASP A 161 -7.65 -14.49 -11.49
C ASP A 161 -8.25 -13.12 -11.88
N GLU A 162 -7.49 -12.05 -11.68
CA GLU A 162 -7.90 -10.68 -11.99
C GLU A 162 -6.99 -10.04 -13.05
N GLN A 163 -7.50 -9.01 -13.74
CA GLN A 163 -6.67 -8.21 -14.64
C GLN A 163 -5.56 -7.52 -13.86
N MET A 164 -4.32 -7.82 -14.24
CA MET A 164 -3.10 -7.24 -13.67
C MET A 164 -2.41 -6.36 -14.70
N GLU A 165 -1.96 -5.18 -14.29
CA GLU A 165 -1.13 -4.33 -15.15
C GLU A 165 0.20 -5.01 -15.49
N MET A 166 0.60 -4.95 -16.76
CA MET A 166 1.81 -5.61 -17.23
C MET A 166 3.07 -5.12 -16.51
N ASN A 167 3.11 -3.85 -16.10
CA ASN A 167 4.23 -3.30 -15.34
C ASN A 167 4.34 -3.95 -13.96
N THR A 168 3.22 -4.15 -13.26
CA THR A 168 3.21 -4.84 -11.96
C THR A 168 3.68 -6.28 -12.08
N LEU A 169 3.26 -7.00 -13.13
CA LEU A 169 3.73 -8.36 -13.38
C LEU A 169 5.24 -8.40 -13.66
N LYS A 170 5.72 -7.47 -14.50
CA LYS A 170 7.16 -7.34 -14.79
C LYS A 170 7.96 -7.01 -13.53
N ASP A 171 7.47 -6.10 -12.70
CA ASP A 171 8.13 -5.73 -11.45
C ASP A 171 8.16 -6.90 -10.47
N MET A 172 7.10 -7.71 -10.40
CA MET A 172 7.09 -8.92 -9.57
C MET A 172 8.12 -9.96 -10.05
N VAL A 173 8.15 -10.25 -11.36
CA VAL A 173 8.95 -11.35 -11.93
C VAL A 173 10.41 -10.97 -12.19
N LEU A 174 10.64 -9.77 -12.73
CA LEU A 174 11.94 -9.27 -13.19
C LEU A 174 12.49 -8.13 -12.32
N GLY A 175 11.74 -7.70 -11.30
CA GLY A 175 12.17 -6.65 -10.41
C GLY A 175 13.41 -7.02 -9.60
N LYS A 176 13.92 -6.00 -8.90
CA LYS A 176 15.01 -6.22 -7.95
C LYS A 176 14.43 -6.58 -6.58
N PRO A 177 15.06 -7.49 -5.82
CA PRO A 177 14.73 -7.69 -4.42
C PRO A 177 14.74 -6.36 -3.67
N ALA A 178 13.76 -6.18 -2.78
CA ALA A 178 13.70 -4.99 -1.95
C ALA A 178 14.99 -4.85 -1.13
N PRO A 179 15.54 -3.63 -0.96
CA PRO A 179 16.69 -3.44 -0.11
C PRO A 179 16.35 -3.86 1.33
N LEU A 180 17.33 -4.44 2.03
CA LEU A 180 17.19 -4.70 3.46
C LEU A 180 17.20 -3.37 4.19
N VAL A 181 16.05 -2.92 4.69
CA VAL A 181 15.91 -1.66 5.44
C VAL A 181 15.75 -1.99 6.93
N SER A 182 16.50 -1.29 7.78
CA SER A 182 16.42 -1.46 9.22
C SER A 182 15.07 -0.97 9.75
N THR A 183 14.39 -1.81 10.53
CA THR A 183 13.20 -1.46 11.32
C THR A 183 13.54 -1.26 12.80
N PHE A 184 14.81 -0.94 13.10
CA PHE A 184 15.29 -0.75 14.47
C PHE A 184 14.43 0.29 15.20
N ARG A 185 13.90 -0.11 16.36
CA ARG A 185 13.04 0.71 17.23
C ARG A 185 13.40 0.44 18.68
N LEU A 186 13.30 1.46 19.53
CA LEU A 186 13.51 1.30 20.96
C LEU A 186 12.25 0.74 21.62
N SER A 187 12.30 -0.52 22.07
CA SER A 187 11.25 -1.10 22.90
C SER A 187 11.54 -0.90 24.38
N TYR A 188 10.53 -1.01 25.26
CA TYR A 188 10.73 -0.99 26.71
C TYR A 188 11.68 -2.09 27.18
N TYR A 189 11.55 -3.29 26.61
CA TYR A 189 12.45 -4.42 26.86
C TYR A 189 13.89 -4.10 26.49
N SER A 190 14.12 -3.50 25.31
CA SER A 190 15.45 -3.09 24.87
C SER A 190 16.04 -2.04 25.79
N ILE A 191 15.26 -1.01 26.18
CA ILE A 191 15.71 0.05 27.08
C ILE A 191 16.09 -0.51 28.46
N LEU A 192 15.23 -1.35 29.05
CA LEU A 192 15.48 -1.95 30.35
C LEU A 192 16.72 -2.85 30.34
N ASN A 193 16.92 -3.66 29.29
CA ASN A 193 18.12 -4.47 29.15
C ASN A 193 19.38 -3.62 28.94
N LEU A 194 19.29 -2.52 28.20
CA LEU A 194 20.41 -1.58 28.04
C LEU A 194 20.75 -0.92 29.39
N LEU A 195 19.76 -0.44 30.14
CA LEU A 195 19.96 0.18 31.45
C LEU A 195 20.46 -0.82 32.50
N SER A 196 19.95 -2.05 32.50
CA SER A 196 20.34 -3.10 33.46
C SER A 196 21.75 -3.64 33.23
N ARG A 197 22.29 -3.52 32.01
CA ARG A 197 23.62 -4.00 31.64
C ARG A 197 24.66 -2.87 31.53
N ALA A 198 24.23 -1.62 31.66
CA ALA A 198 25.08 -0.43 31.50
C ALA A 198 25.93 -0.11 32.75
N GLU A 199 26.50 -1.11 33.41
CA GLU A 199 27.67 -0.89 34.27
C GLU A 199 28.90 -0.68 33.38
N GLY A 200 29.10 0.55 32.88
CA GLY A 200 30.35 1.00 32.27
C GLY A 200 30.32 1.30 30.77
N GLN A 201 30.44 0.28 29.89
CA GLN A 201 30.94 0.47 28.51
C GLN A 201 29.90 0.60 27.38
N PHE A 202 28.65 0.17 27.57
CA PHE A 202 27.64 0.12 26.50
C PHE A 202 26.42 0.97 26.85
N THR A 203 26.51 2.28 26.63
CA THR A 203 25.37 3.17 26.77
C THR A 203 24.34 2.92 25.66
N ALA A 204 23.07 3.26 25.91
CA ALA A 204 22.04 3.19 24.88
C ALA A 204 22.42 3.99 23.62
N GLU A 205 23.14 5.10 23.79
CA GLU A 205 23.66 5.90 22.68
C GLU A 205 24.67 5.15 21.81
N HIS A 206 25.53 4.33 22.42
CA HIS A 206 26.48 3.51 21.69
C HIS A 206 25.77 2.49 20.77
N VAL A 207 24.72 1.84 21.28
CA VAL A 207 23.93 0.87 20.51
C VAL A 207 23.18 1.54 19.35
N ILE A 208 22.62 2.73 19.58
CA ILE A 208 21.94 3.50 18.52
C ILE A 208 22.95 3.92 17.45
N LYS A 209 24.11 4.44 17.84
CA LYS A 209 25.16 4.88 16.91
C LYS A 209 25.66 3.75 16.02
N ASN A 210 25.78 2.55 16.57
CA ASN A 210 26.23 1.35 15.84
C ASN A 210 25.06 0.53 15.26
N SER A 211 23.85 1.06 15.23
CA SER A 211 22.69 0.38 14.64
C SER A 211 22.75 0.40 13.11
N PHE A 212 22.20 -0.64 12.47
CA PHE A 212 22.09 -0.68 11.01
C PHE A 212 21.25 0.47 10.46
N HIS A 213 20.25 0.95 11.22
CA HIS A 213 19.46 2.12 10.87
C HIS A 213 20.33 3.38 10.76
N GLN A 214 21.20 3.63 11.74
CA GLN A 214 22.11 4.77 11.72
C GLN A 214 23.12 4.66 10.57
N PHE A 215 23.68 3.47 10.34
CA PHE A 215 24.58 3.21 9.20
C PHE A 215 23.91 3.52 7.86
N GLN A 216 22.66 3.08 7.66
CA GLN A 216 21.91 3.36 6.42
C GLN A 216 21.64 4.84 6.22
N TYR A 217 21.30 5.55 7.29
CA TYR A 217 21.11 7.01 7.26
C TYR A 217 22.39 7.74 6.86
N GLU A 218 23.52 7.43 7.53
CA GLU A 218 24.83 8.03 7.24
C GLU A 218 25.30 7.75 5.82
N LYS A 219 25.09 6.51 5.33
CA LYS A 219 25.43 6.13 3.95
C LYS A 219 24.59 6.87 2.91
N ALA A 220 23.35 7.26 3.25
CA ALA A 220 22.46 7.99 2.35
C ALA A 220 22.72 9.51 2.33
N LEU A 221 23.35 10.07 3.36
CA LEU A 221 23.59 11.53 3.49
C LEU A 221 24.35 12.15 2.30
N PRO A 222 25.45 11.56 1.78
CA PRO A 222 26.16 12.13 0.63
C PRO A 222 25.26 12.25 -0.61
N GLY A 223 24.44 11.23 -0.89
CA GLY A 223 23.52 11.25 -2.03
C GLY A 223 22.41 12.29 -1.89
N ILE A 224 21.94 12.53 -0.66
CA ILE A 224 21.01 13.64 -0.39
C ILE A 224 21.71 14.99 -0.60
N GLY A 225 22.96 15.13 -0.13
CA GLY A 225 23.77 16.34 -0.33
C GLY A 225 24.04 16.66 -1.81
N GLU A 226 24.37 15.67 -2.62
CA GLU A 226 24.52 15.83 -4.08
C GLU A 226 23.21 16.27 -4.74
N LYS A 227 22.07 15.70 -4.31
CA LYS A 227 20.75 16.10 -4.83
C LYS A 227 20.41 17.54 -4.46
N VAL A 228 20.69 17.96 -3.22
CA VAL A 228 20.54 19.36 -2.79
C VAL A 228 21.41 20.28 -3.63
N SER A 229 22.68 19.95 -3.85
CA SER A 229 23.59 20.77 -4.66
C SER A 229 23.11 20.92 -6.11
N LYS A 230 22.57 19.85 -6.73
CA LYS A 230 21.99 19.92 -8.08
C LYS A 230 20.75 20.82 -8.13
N LEU A 231 19.86 20.70 -7.15
CA LEU A 231 18.66 21.55 -7.06
C LEU A 231 19.03 23.01 -6.79
N GLU A 232 20.05 23.28 -5.96
CA GLU A 232 20.56 24.64 -5.74
C GLU A 232 21.15 25.26 -7.00
N GLN A 233 21.85 24.47 -7.83
CA GLN A 233 22.33 24.92 -9.14
C GLN A 233 21.16 25.22 -10.09
N GLU A 234 20.13 24.37 -10.10
CA GLU A 234 18.90 24.63 -10.87
C GLU A 234 18.22 25.92 -10.41
N ALA A 235 18.06 26.14 -9.11
CA ALA A 235 17.46 27.34 -8.53
C ALA A 235 18.27 28.61 -8.86
N ALA A 236 19.61 28.51 -8.90
CA ALA A 236 20.49 29.63 -9.24
C ALA A 236 20.42 30.03 -10.72
N LEU A 237 20.08 29.10 -11.61
CA LEU A 237 19.85 29.37 -13.04
C LEU A 237 18.50 30.05 -13.30
N LEU A 238 17.56 29.97 -12.35
CA LEU A 238 16.26 30.62 -12.41
C LEU A 238 16.35 32.06 -11.85
N ASP A 239 15.88 33.03 -12.62
CA ASP A 239 15.97 34.48 -12.35
C ASP A 239 15.70 34.85 -10.86
N ALA A 240 16.56 35.70 -10.30
CA ALA A 240 16.56 36.14 -8.90
C ALA A 240 15.72 37.42 -8.67
N SER A 241 15.11 37.96 -9.71
CA SER A 241 14.27 39.15 -9.63
C SER A 241 12.93 38.83 -8.96
N GLY A 242 12.70 39.34 -7.74
CA GLY A 242 11.41 39.25 -7.03
C GLY A 242 11.24 38.08 -6.04
N GLU A 243 12.34 37.50 -5.51
CA GLU A 243 12.30 36.33 -4.62
C GLU A 243 11.32 36.45 -3.43
N ALA A 244 11.23 37.62 -2.80
CA ALA A 244 10.31 37.85 -1.69
C ALA A 244 8.84 37.84 -2.13
N GLU A 245 8.53 38.49 -3.24
CA GLU A 245 7.18 38.58 -3.80
C GLU A 245 6.72 37.22 -4.36
N VAL A 246 7.65 36.45 -4.93
CA VAL A 246 7.40 35.09 -5.43
C VAL A 246 7.16 34.12 -4.28
N ALA A 247 7.97 34.17 -3.23
CA ALA A 247 7.79 33.34 -2.05
C ALA A 247 6.46 33.64 -1.34
N GLU A 248 6.09 34.92 -1.21
CA GLU A 248 4.80 35.35 -0.66
C GLU A 248 3.63 34.86 -1.52
N TYR A 249 3.69 35.09 -2.84
CA TYR A 249 2.65 34.65 -3.77
C TYR A 249 2.46 33.13 -3.78
N HIS A 250 3.55 32.37 -3.75
CA HIS A 250 3.51 30.91 -3.69
C HIS A 250 2.97 30.41 -2.34
N LYS A 251 3.37 31.05 -1.24
CA LYS A 251 2.84 30.74 0.09
C LYS A 251 1.33 30.92 0.16
N ILE A 252 0.80 32.05 -0.35
CA ILE A 252 -0.64 32.31 -0.41
C ILE A 252 -1.35 31.20 -1.22
N LYS A 253 -0.78 30.76 -2.35
CA LYS A 253 -1.35 29.65 -3.14
C LYS A 253 -1.33 28.31 -2.40
N LEU A 254 -0.25 28.00 -1.69
CA LEU A 254 -0.15 26.77 -0.89
C LEU A 254 -1.16 26.78 0.25
N ASP A 255 -1.29 27.90 0.95
CA ASP A 255 -2.23 28.08 2.05
C ASP A 255 -3.68 27.92 1.56
N ILE A 256 -4.04 28.53 0.41
CA ILE A 256 -5.34 28.32 -0.25
C ILE A 256 -5.56 26.84 -0.57
N ALA A 257 -4.59 26.18 -1.22
CA ALA A 257 -4.75 24.78 -1.62
C ALA A 257 -4.92 23.83 -0.41
N GLN A 258 -4.26 24.12 0.71
CA GLN A 258 -4.41 23.36 1.96
C GLN A 258 -5.79 23.57 2.59
N LEU A 259 -6.27 24.81 2.65
CA LEU A 259 -7.59 25.14 3.18
C LEU A 259 -8.71 24.58 2.28
N GLU A 260 -8.58 24.68 0.96
CA GLU A 260 -9.53 24.08 0.00
C GLU A 260 -9.61 22.57 0.17
N LYS A 261 -8.48 21.89 0.37
CA LYS A 261 -8.45 20.45 0.61
C LYS A 261 -9.19 20.07 1.89
N LYS A 262 -8.97 20.81 2.99
CA LYS A 262 -9.66 20.61 4.27
C LYS A 262 -11.17 20.88 4.13
N MET A 263 -11.52 21.95 3.43
CA MET A 263 -12.92 22.29 3.15
C MET A 263 -13.61 21.20 2.32
N MET A 264 -12.96 20.70 1.26
CA MET A 264 -13.51 19.66 0.39
C MET A 264 -13.69 18.31 1.11
N SER A 265 -12.82 17.95 2.06
CA SER A 265 -13.02 16.72 2.85
C SER A 265 -14.27 16.78 3.73
N GLU A 266 -14.66 17.96 4.21
CA GLU A 266 -15.90 18.12 4.98
C GLU A 266 -17.12 18.18 4.05
N ILE A 267 -17.05 18.92 2.94
CA ILE A 267 -18.19 19.08 2.01
C ILE A 267 -18.55 17.75 1.34
N THR A 268 -17.57 16.91 1.00
CA THR A 268 -17.80 15.64 0.29
C THR A 268 -18.39 14.55 1.17
N ARG A 269 -18.66 14.82 2.45
CA ARG A 269 -19.36 13.90 3.34
C ARG A 269 -20.78 13.63 2.80
N PRO A 270 -21.23 12.36 2.82
CA PRO A 270 -22.55 11.99 2.28
C PRO A 270 -23.74 12.76 2.87
N GLU A 271 -23.61 13.23 4.11
CA GLU A 271 -24.67 13.94 4.84
C GLU A 271 -25.10 15.24 4.16
N GLY A 272 -24.19 15.95 3.48
CA GLY A 272 -24.47 17.24 2.83
C GLY A 272 -24.33 17.22 1.31
N VAL A 273 -23.37 16.47 0.76
CA VAL A 273 -23.03 16.54 -0.66
C VAL A 273 -24.13 16.00 -1.58
N LEU A 274 -24.94 15.06 -1.10
CA LEU A 274 -25.94 14.35 -1.91
C LEU A 274 -27.05 15.27 -2.42
N TYR A 275 -27.40 16.31 -1.67
CA TYR A 275 -28.40 17.30 -2.10
C TYR A 275 -27.90 18.17 -3.26
N VAL A 276 -26.59 18.25 -3.44
CA VAL A 276 -25.93 19.11 -4.44
C VAL A 276 -25.57 18.35 -5.72
N LEU A 277 -25.23 17.06 -5.59
CA LEU A 277 -24.86 16.15 -6.69
C LEU A 277 -26.07 15.71 -7.52
N LEU A 278 -26.75 16.69 -8.09
CA LEU A 278 -27.87 16.48 -9.00
C LEU A 278 -27.38 16.18 -10.42
N PRO A 279 -28.14 15.42 -11.22
CA PRO A 279 -27.84 15.23 -12.63
C PRO A 279 -27.63 16.58 -13.35
N GLY A 280 -26.56 16.67 -14.13
CA GLY A 280 -26.14 17.88 -14.85
C GLY A 280 -25.13 18.74 -14.10
N ARG A 281 -24.88 18.50 -12.81
CA ARG A 281 -23.91 19.27 -12.01
C ARG A 281 -22.49 19.08 -12.55
N LEU A 282 -21.73 20.16 -12.66
CA LEU A 282 -20.31 20.09 -13.01
C LEU A 282 -19.46 19.86 -11.76
N VAL A 283 -18.58 18.86 -11.83
CA VAL A 283 -17.69 18.43 -10.74
C VAL A 283 -16.28 18.25 -11.28
N LYS A 284 -15.27 18.73 -10.56
CA LYS A 284 -13.88 18.58 -10.96
C LYS A 284 -13.28 17.34 -10.30
N ILE A 285 -12.70 16.45 -11.09
CA ILE A 285 -12.20 15.16 -10.59
C ILE A 285 -10.66 15.15 -10.58
N ARG A 286 -10.08 14.67 -9.47
CA ARG A 286 -8.63 14.50 -9.32
C ARG A 286 -8.33 13.18 -8.63
N GLU A 287 -7.47 12.38 -9.23
CA GLU A 287 -7.01 11.09 -8.71
C GLU A 287 -5.51 11.16 -8.45
N GLY A 288 -5.12 11.33 -7.19
CA GLY A 288 -3.71 11.52 -6.82
C GLY A 288 -3.11 12.76 -7.51
N GLY A 289 -2.08 12.55 -8.34
CA GLY A 289 -1.44 13.60 -9.15
C GLY A 289 -2.13 13.87 -10.49
N THR A 290 -3.15 13.11 -10.87
CA THR A 290 -3.80 13.19 -12.19
C THR A 290 -5.07 14.03 -12.10
N ASP A 291 -5.10 15.15 -12.83
CA ASP A 291 -6.28 16.02 -12.98
C ASP A 291 -7.11 15.54 -14.17
N TRP A 292 -8.34 15.08 -13.91
CA TRP A 292 -9.28 14.64 -14.95
C TRP A 292 -10.12 15.80 -15.52
N GLY A 293 -9.98 16.99 -14.95
CA GLY A 293 -10.75 18.16 -15.35
C GLY A 293 -12.19 18.12 -14.85
N TRP A 294 -13.05 18.89 -15.51
CA TRP A 294 -14.46 19.01 -15.19
C TRP A 294 -15.28 17.91 -15.87
N GLY A 295 -16.00 17.14 -15.07
CA GLY A 295 -16.99 16.16 -15.49
C GLY A 295 -18.41 16.58 -15.12
N VAL A 296 -19.38 15.82 -15.60
CA VAL A 296 -20.81 16.08 -15.42
C VAL A 296 -21.44 14.93 -14.65
N VAL A 297 -22.09 15.22 -13.52
CA VAL A 297 -22.82 14.21 -12.74
C VAL A 297 -23.99 13.68 -13.54
N VAL A 298 -24.04 12.37 -13.75
CA VAL A 298 -25.15 11.66 -14.40
C VAL A 298 -26.10 11.10 -13.35
N ASN A 299 -25.55 10.38 -12.38
CA ASN A 299 -26.32 9.71 -11.34
C ASN A 299 -25.47 9.52 -10.07
N VAL A 300 -26.13 9.32 -8.93
CA VAL A 300 -25.46 8.97 -7.66
C VAL A 300 -26.07 7.69 -7.13
N VAL A 301 -25.24 6.65 -7.00
CA VAL A 301 -25.64 5.30 -6.59
C VAL A 301 -25.02 4.97 -5.24
N LYS A 302 -25.83 4.47 -4.32
CA LYS A 302 -25.32 3.93 -3.05
C LYS A 302 -24.71 2.56 -3.31
N LYS A 303 -23.43 2.37 -2.95
CA LYS A 303 -22.76 1.08 -3.09
C LYS A 303 -23.48 0.06 -2.19
N PRO A 304 -23.92 -1.10 -2.72
CA PRO A 304 -24.47 -2.14 -1.88
C PRO A 304 -23.38 -2.60 -0.90
N SER A 305 -23.75 -2.72 0.38
CA SER A 305 -22.85 -3.27 1.40
C SER A 305 -22.48 -4.69 1.01
N SER A 306 -21.25 -4.91 0.54
CA SER A 306 -20.71 -6.24 0.34
C SER A 306 -20.68 -6.94 1.70
N GLY A 307 -21.54 -7.95 1.87
CA GLY A 307 -21.58 -8.76 3.07
C GLY A 307 -20.34 -9.63 3.18
N LEU A 308 -19.25 -9.08 3.71
CA LEU A 308 -18.20 -9.83 4.41
C LEU A 308 -17.38 -8.84 5.25
N GLY A 309 -17.19 -9.19 6.53
CA GLY A 309 -16.78 -8.28 7.59
C GLY A 309 -15.45 -7.58 7.34
N THR A 310 -15.51 -6.25 7.22
CA THR A 310 -14.41 -5.35 7.57
C THR A 310 -15.01 -4.26 8.47
N LEU A 311 -14.56 -4.21 9.73
CA LEU A 311 -15.07 -3.33 10.79
C LEU A 311 -14.67 -1.84 10.61
N SER A 312 -14.23 -1.42 9.42
CA SER A 312 -13.61 -0.09 9.20
C SER A 312 -14.39 0.86 8.28
N SER A 313 -15.61 0.55 7.85
CA SER A 313 -16.43 1.57 7.16
C SER A 313 -17.90 1.50 7.55
N ARG A 314 -18.25 2.16 8.67
CA ARG A 314 -19.65 2.44 9.05
C ARG A 314 -20.34 3.49 8.16
N ALA A 315 -19.80 3.83 6.99
CA ALA A 315 -20.48 4.63 5.98
C ALA A 315 -20.54 3.84 4.66
N GLY A 316 -21.75 3.45 4.25
CA GLY A 316 -21.96 2.92 2.90
C GLY A 316 -21.47 3.95 1.87
N GLY A 317 -20.46 3.58 1.07
CA GLY A 317 -19.89 4.48 0.08
C GLY A 317 -20.89 4.83 -1.03
N TYR A 318 -20.83 6.06 -1.54
CA TYR A 318 -21.58 6.46 -2.74
C TYR A 318 -20.64 6.51 -3.93
N ILE A 319 -21.15 6.08 -5.08
CA ILE A 319 -20.50 6.18 -6.39
C ILE A 319 -21.27 7.23 -7.19
N VAL A 320 -20.56 8.18 -7.76
CA VAL A 320 -21.09 9.23 -8.62
C VAL A 320 -20.73 8.87 -10.05
N ASP A 321 -21.73 8.43 -10.83
CA ASP A 321 -21.56 8.22 -12.26
C ASP A 321 -21.34 9.57 -12.92
N THR A 322 -20.13 9.80 -13.40
CA THR A 322 -19.68 11.10 -13.92
C THR A 322 -19.27 10.94 -15.37
N LEU A 323 -19.84 11.77 -16.24
CA LEU A 323 -19.42 11.85 -17.63
C LEU A 323 -18.10 12.64 -17.70
N LEU A 324 -17.02 11.98 -18.11
CA LEU A 324 -15.65 12.51 -18.16
C LEU A 324 -15.08 12.40 -19.57
N HIS A 325 -14.18 13.33 -19.92
CA HIS A 325 -13.46 13.31 -21.19
C HIS A 325 -12.30 12.33 -21.09
N CYS A 326 -12.32 11.27 -21.90
CA CYS A 326 -11.35 10.19 -21.85
C CYS A 326 -10.63 10.01 -23.19
N SER A 327 -9.38 9.57 -23.17
CA SER A 327 -8.66 9.13 -24.38
C SER A 327 -9.42 7.97 -25.07
N PRO A 328 -9.44 7.91 -26.41
CA PRO A 328 -9.95 6.76 -27.14
C PRO A 328 -8.97 5.61 -26.90
N GLY A 329 -9.29 4.74 -25.94
CA GLY A 329 -8.33 3.75 -25.49
C GLY A 329 -7.83 2.87 -26.65
N SER A 330 -6.51 2.68 -26.71
CA SER A 330 -5.87 1.83 -27.70
C SER A 330 -6.36 0.39 -27.52
N SER A 331 -7.27 -0.04 -28.40
CA SER A 331 -7.73 -1.42 -28.47
C SER A 331 -6.66 -2.29 -29.12
N GLU A 332 -5.65 -2.66 -28.34
CA GLU A 332 -4.94 -3.93 -28.55
C GLU A 332 -5.25 -4.85 -27.37
N ASN A 333 -6.08 -5.86 -27.65
CA ASN A 333 -6.47 -6.99 -26.79
C ASN A 333 -7.60 -6.75 -25.76
N SER A 334 -8.82 -7.05 -26.21
CA SER A 334 -9.98 -7.56 -25.46
C SER A 334 -9.97 -7.39 -23.92
N SER A 335 -10.05 -6.15 -23.46
CA SER A 335 -10.61 -5.73 -22.18
C SER A 335 -10.75 -4.21 -22.23
N GLN A 336 -11.86 -3.65 -21.76
CA GLN A 336 -12.10 -2.22 -21.87
C GLN A 336 -10.94 -1.45 -21.23
N PRO A 337 -10.26 -0.56 -21.99
CA PRO A 337 -9.15 0.22 -21.45
C PRO A 337 -9.67 1.04 -20.27
N LYS A 338 -8.93 1.01 -19.16
CA LYS A 338 -9.23 1.84 -17.99
C LYS A 338 -9.30 3.30 -18.48
N PRO A 339 -10.41 4.01 -18.24
CA PRO A 339 -10.54 5.38 -18.73
C PRO A 339 -9.38 6.21 -18.19
N CYS A 340 -8.83 7.09 -19.02
CA CYS A 340 -7.76 8.00 -18.64
C CYS A 340 -7.98 9.36 -19.31
N PRO A 341 -7.54 10.47 -18.69
CA PRO A 341 -7.69 11.78 -19.29
C PRO A 341 -6.86 11.87 -20.59
N PRO A 342 -7.40 12.50 -21.65
CA PRO A 342 -6.68 12.65 -22.91
C PRO A 342 -5.46 13.56 -22.76
N ARG A 343 -4.41 13.30 -23.54
CA ARG A 343 -3.23 14.17 -23.58
C ARG A 343 -3.59 15.53 -24.19
N PRO A 344 -2.85 16.61 -23.87
CA PRO A 344 -3.09 17.92 -24.47
C PRO A 344 -3.10 17.85 -26.02
N GLY A 345 -4.23 18.20 -26.65
CA GLY A 345 -4.42 18.15 -28.10
C GLY A 345 -4.92 16.81 -28.67
N GLU A 346 -5.08 15.79 -27.84
CA GLU A 346 -5.65 14.49 -28.23
C GLU A 346 -7.19 14.59 -28.34
N LYS A 347 -7.76 13.99 -29.39
CA LYS A 347 -9.22 13.89 -29.54
C LYS A 347 -9.75 12.79 -28.63
N GLY A 348 -10.28 13.17 -27.46
CA GLY A 348 -10.95 12.26 -26.53
C GLY A 348 -12.46 12.14 -26.76
N GLU A 349 -13.07 11.14 -26.12
CA GLU A 349 -14.50 10.85 -26.11
C GLU A 349 -15.06 10.88 -24.69
N MET A 350 -16.32 11.29 -24.54
CA MET A 350 -16.99 11.32 -23.24
C MET A 350 -17.43 9.91 -22.82
N HIS A 351 -17.04 9.49 -21.62
CA HIS A 351 -17.41 8.20 -21.03
C HIS A 351 -18.03 8.40 -19.66
N VAL A 352 -19.03 7.58 -19.33
CA VAL A 352 -19.60 7.54 -17.97
C VAL A 352 -18.67 6.69 -17.12
N VAL A 353 -18.03 7.33 -16.13
CA VAL A 353 -17.06 6.70 -15.25
C VAL A 353 -17.60 6.74 -13.81
N PRO A 354 -17.57 5.62 -13.08
CA PRO A 354 -17.97 5.60 -11.67
C PRO A 354 -16.88 6.27 -10.81
N VAL A 355 -17.22 7.39 -10.17
CA VAL A 355 -16.28 8.19 -9.35
C VAL A 355 -16.63 8.10 -7.87
N GLN A 356 -15.64 7.89 -7.01
CA GLN A 356 -15.85 7.92 -5.55
C GLN A 356 -15.84 9.36 -5.02
N LEU A 357 -16.66 9.64 -4.00
CA LEU A 357 -16.77 10.99 -3.41
C LEU A 357 -15.42 11.69 -3.08
N PRO A 358 -14.40 11.00 -2.52
CA PRO A 358 -13.11 11.64 -2.19
C PRO A 358 -12.30 12.13 -3.41
N LEU A 359 -12.63 11.66 -4.61
CA LEU A 359 -11.97 12.08 -5.86
C LEU A 359 -12.52 13.41 -6.41
N ILE A 360 -13.62 13.91 -5.84
CA ILE A 360 -14.21 15.20 -6.22
C ILE A 360 -13.39 16.32 -5.57
N SER A 361 -12.68 17.07 -6.39
CA SER A 361 -11.80 18.17 -5.98
C SER A 361 -12.46 19.55 -6.00
N ALA A 362 -13.56 19.73 -6.75
CA ALA A 362 -14.36 20.96 -6.72
C ALA A 362 -15.79 20.70 -7.21
N LEU A 363 -16.74 21.53 -6.75
CA LEU A 363 -18.13 21.56 -7.21
C LEU A 363 -18.41 22.90 -7.90
N SER A 364 -19.07 22.90 -9.05
CA SER A 364 -19.49 24.13 -9.71
C SER A 364 -20.93 24.51 -9.35
N LYS A 365 -21.21 25.81 -9.35
CA LYS A 365 -22.57 26.35 -9.28
C LYS A 365 -23.41 25.99 -10.51
N LEU A 366 -22.77 25.75 -11.66
CA LEU A 366 -23.44 25.51 -12.93
C LEU A 366 -23.97 24.07 -13.05
N ARG A 367 -25.06 23.94 -13.81
CA ARG A 367 -25.61 22.67 -14.27
C ARG A 367 -25.86 22.74 -15.77
N ILE A 368 -25.64 21.64 -16.46
CA ILE A 368 -26.00 21.47 -17.86
C ILE A 368 -27.17 20.50 -18.00
N SER A 369 -27.98 20.68 -19.03
CA SER A 369 -29.04 19.73 -19.35
C SER A 369 -28.43 18.46 -19.94
N ILE A 370 -28.79 17.30 -19.40
CA ILE A 370 -28.33 15.99 -19.88
C ILE A 370 -29.48 15.30 -20.61
N PRO A 371 -29.25 14.71 -21.80
CA PRO A 371 -30.23 13.84 -22.46
C PRO A 371 -30.60 12.63 -21.58
N SER A 372 -31.83 12.13 -21.73
CA SER A 372 -32.30 10.96 -20.97
C SER A 372 -31.56 9.66 -21.34
N ASP A 373 -30.95 9.59 -22.52
CA ASP A 373 -30.16 8.44 -22.98
C ASP A 373 -28.76 8.89 -23.40
N LEU A 374 -27.74 8.36 -22.71
CA LEU A 374 -26.32 8.64 -22.95
C LEU A 374 -25.60 7.52 -23.69
N ARG A 375 -26.31 6.47 -24.14
CA ARG A 375 -25.72 5.41 -24.96
C ARG A 375 -25.23 5.92 -26.33
N PRO A 376 -26.00 6.78 -27.05
CA PRO A 376 -25.55 7.34 -28.32
C PRO A 376 -24.29 8.20 -28.17
N LEU A 377 -23.36 8.09 -29.12
CA LEU A 377 -22.12 8.87 -29.11
C LEU A 377 -22.41 10.37 -29.33
N GLU A 378 -23.40 10.69 -30.15
CA GLU A 378 -23.83 12.05 -30.47
C GLU A 378 -24.34 12.78 -29.23
N ALA A 379 -25.09 12.07 -28.38
CA ALA A 379 -25.59 12.60 -27.10
C ALA A 379 -24.41 12.97 -26.17
N ARG A 380 -23.41 12.08 -26.07
CA ARG A 380 -22.21 12.31 -25.26
C ARG A 380 -21.31 13.42 -25.83
N GLN A 381 -21.21 13.52 -27.16
CA GLN A 381 -20.47 14.59 -27.84
C GLN A 381 -21.12 15.97 -27.67
N SER A 382 -22.45 16.06 -27.66
CA SER A 382 -23.15 17.33 -27.41
C SER A 382 -22.80 17.92 -26.03
N ILE A 383 -22.64 17.05 -25.04
CA ILE A 383 -22.23 17.44 -23.69
C ILE A 383 -20.76 17.91 -23.67
N LEU A 384 -19.86 17.21 -24.38
CA LEU A 384 -18.47 17.65 -24.51
C LEU A 384 -18.38 19.07 -25.05
N LEU A 385 -19.13 19.36 -26.12
CA LEU A 385 -19.19 20.70 -26.72
C LEU A 385 -19.73 21.74 -25.73
N ALA A 386 -20.77 21.40 -24.97
CA ALA A 386 -21.30 22.29 -23.93
C ALA A 386 -20.27 22.58 -22.82
N VAL A 387 -19.52 21.57 -22.37
CA VAL A 387 -18.46 21.74 -21.36
C VAL A 387 -17.29 22.56 -21.92
N GLN A 388 -16.89 22.32 -23.17
CA GLN A 388 -15.86 23.11 -23.86
C GLN A 388 -16.29 24.57 -24.04
N GLU A 389 -17.55 24.80 -24.44
CA GLU A 389 -18.12 26.14 -24.56
C GLU A 389 -18.11 26.86 -23.22
N LEU A 390 -18.48 26.20 -22.12
CA LEU A 390 -18.36 26.77 -20.78
C LEU A 390 -16.90 27.12 -20.43
N GLY A 391 -15.93 26.29 -20.82
CA GLY A 391 -14.50 26.60 -20.70
C GLY A 391 -14.10 27.86 -21.45
N THR A 392 -14.65 28.08 -22.66
CA THR A 392 -14.39 29.32 -23.44
C THR A 392 -15.08 30.55 -22.84
N ARG A 393 -16.29 30.39 -22.29
CA ARG A 393 -17.05 31.48 -21.64
C ARG A 393 -16.44 31.90 -20.30
N PHE A 394 -15.77 30.99 -19.60
CA PHE A 394 -15.13 31.22 -18.30
C PHE A 394 -13.62 30.93 -18.35
N PRO A 395 -12.80 31.81 -18.99
CA PRO A 395 -11.37 31.57 -19.18
C PRO A 395 -10.56 31.52 -17.87
N GLN A 396 -11.08 32.10 -16.79
CA GLN A 396 -10.47 32.06 -15.45
C GLN A 396 -10.90 30.85 -14.61
N GLY A 397 -11.75 29.97 -15.15
CA GLY A 397 -12.30 28.80 -14.47
C GLY A 397 -13.78 28.93 -14.15
N LEU A 398 -14.46 27.79 -14.01
CA LEU A 398 -15.89 27.74 -13.71
C LEU A 398 -16.19 28.25 -12.30
N PRO A 399 -17.33 28.94 -12.08
CA PRO A 399 -17.71 29.42 -10.77
C PRO A 399 -17.92 28.24 -9.83
N LYS A 400 -17.14 28.23 -8.73
CA LYS A 400 -17.21 27.23 -7.67
C LYS A 400 -18.48 27.45 -6.83
N LEU A 401 -19.01 26.37 -6.28
CA LEU A 401 -20.15 26.42 -5.36
C LEU A 401 -19.66 26.85 -3.98
N ASN A 402 -20.28 27.88 -3.39
CA ASN A 402 -19.93 28.35 -2.06
C ASN A 402 -20.68 27.53 -0.98
N PRO A 403 -19.97 26.89 -0.02
CA PRO A 403 -20.61 26.03 0.97
C PRO A 403 -21.60 26.76 1.90
N VAL A 404 -21.30 28.02 2.24
CA VAL A 404 -22.16 28.81 3.13
C VAL A 404 -23.30 29.45 2.33
N LYS A 405 -22.97 30.17 1.26
CA LYS A 405 -23.94 30.97 0.49
C LYS A 405 -24.83 30.12 -0.42
N ASP A 406 -24.31 29.04 -1.02
CA ASP A 406 -25.06 28.22 -1.98
C ASP A 406 -25.53 26.87 -1.41
N MET A 407 -24.81 26.26 -0.45
CA MET A 407 -25.24 25.00 0.19
C MET A 407 -25.97 25.19 1.51
N GLY A 408 -25.97 26.40 2.09
CA GLY A 408 -26.64 26.70 3.35
C GLY A 408 -26.01 26.03 4.57
N ILE A 409 -24.69 25.78 4.54
CA ILE A 409 -23.99 25.17 5.66
C ILE A 409 -23.69 26.25 6.71
N GLU A 410 -24.23 26.06 7.92
CA GLU A 410 -24.07 26.98 9.06
C GLU A 410 -23.00 26.51 10.07
N ASP A 411 -22.26 25.45 9.74
CA ASP A 411 -21.19 24.93 10.60
C ASP A 411 -20.10 26.01 10.80
N PRO A 412 -19.79 26.39 12.05
CA PRO A 412 -18.83 27.47 12.34
C PRO A 412 -17.44 27.17 11.79
N GLU A 413 -17.00 25.91 11.74
CA GLU A 413 -15.69 25.54 11.21
C GLU A 413 -15.63 25.76 9.69
N ILE A 414 -16.71 25.41 8.97
CA ILE A 414 -16.78 25.59 7.52
C ILE A 414 -16.90 27.08 7.16
N VAL A 415 -17.68 27.84 7.93
CA VAL A 415 -17.81 29.30 7.75
C VAL A 415 -16.46 29.98 7.92
N GLU A 416 -15.68 29.61 8.95
CA GLU A 416 -14.34 30.14 9.17
C GLU A 416 -13.39 29.81 8.01
N LEU A 417 -13.40 28.55 7.54
CA LEU A 417 -12.57 28.12 6.40
C LEU A 417 -12.91 28.90 5.12
N VAL A 418 -14.19 29.10 4.82
CA VAL A 418 -14.63 29.86 3.63
C VAL A 418 -14.15 31.32 3.73
N ASN A 419 -14.30 31.96 4.87
CA ASN A 419 -13.84 33.34 5.07
C ASN A 419 -12.31 33.45 4.92
N GLN A 420 -11.54 32.51 5.49
CA GLN A 420 -10.09 32.49 5.35
C GLN A 420 -9.65 32.31 3.89
N ILE A 421 -10.34 31.46 3.13
CA ILE A 421 -10.07 31.28 1.69
C ILE A 421 -10.41 32.56 0.92
N GLU A 422 -11.58 33.17 1.14
CA GLU A 422 -11.98 34.43 0.48
C GLU A 422 -10.97 35.57 0.78
N ASP A 423 -10.48 35.69 2.01
CA ASP A 423 -9.46 36.68 2.39
C ASP A 423 -8.10 36.43 1.70
N LEU A 424 -7.66 35.18 1.61
CA LEU A 424 -6.41 34.82 0.94
C LEU A 424 -6.53 34.97 -0.58
N GLU A 425 -7.68 34.65 -1.17
CA GLU A 425 -7.95 34.87 -2.59
C GLU A 425 -7.92 36.38 -2.91
N GLN A 426 -8.53 37.23 -2.08
CA GLN A 426 -8.45 38.68 -2.25
C GLN A 426 -7.01 39.19 -2.20
N LYS A 427 -6.19 38.69 -1.27
CA LYS A 427 -4.75 38.99 -1.20
C LYS A 427 -4.01 38.50 -2.45
N LEU A 428 -4.34 37.31 -2.95
CA LEU A 428 -3.77 36.75 -4.17
C LEU A 428 -4.10 37.62 -5.40
N TYR A 429 -5.35 38.06 -5.55
CA TYR A 429 -5.79 38.93 -6.66
C TYR A 429 -5.21 40.34 -6.57
N ALA A 430 -5.00 40.86 -5.36
CA ALA A 430 -4.36 42.15 -5.14
C ALA A 430 -2.86 42.13 -5.46
N HIS A 431 -2.22 40.95 -5.39
CA HIS A 431 -0.78 40.77 -5.53
C HIS A 431 -0.25 41.22 -6.91
N PRO A 432 0.87 41.96 -7.00
CA PRO A 432 1.44 42.44 -8.26
C PRO A 432 1.70 41.33 -9.29
N LEU A 433 2.18 40.17 -8.83
CA LEU A 433 2.43 38.99 -9.68
C LEU A 433 1.17 38.33 -10.26
N HIS A 434 -0.01 38.59 -9.70
CA HIS A 434 -1.27 38.11 -10.29
C HIS A 434 -1.73 38.99 -11.45
N LYS A 435 -1.28 40.26 -11.46
CA LYS A 435 -1.62 41.26 -12.48
C LYS A 435 -0.63 41.28 -13.65
N SER A 436 0.60 40.78 -13.47
CA SER A 436 1.54 40.61 -14.56
C SER A 436 1.12 39.42 -15.45
N GLN A 437 0.88 39.68 -16.74
CA GLN A 437 0.44 38.66 -17.70
C GLN A 437 1.60 37.83 -18.31
N ASP A 438 2.81 37.92 -17.76
CA ASP A 438 3.94 37.16 -18.29
C ASP A 438 3.91 35.70 -17.79
N ALA A 439 3.24 34.86 -18.57
CA ALA A 439 3.09 33.44 -18.29
C ALA A 439 4.43 32.67 -18.20
N ASN A 440 5.50 33.16 -18.83
CA ASN A 440 6.81 32.52 -18.76
C ASN A 440 7.52 32.87 -17.45
N GLN A 441 7.42 34.14 -17.01
CA GLN A 441 7.92 34.55 -15.70
C GLN A 441 7.23 33.76 -14.58
N ILE A 442 5.90 33.66 -14.63
CA ILE A 442 5.10 32.90 -13.64
C ILE A 442 5.51 31.42 -13.59
N LYS A 443 5.83 30.79 -14.73
CA LYS A 443 6.29 29.39 -14.77
C LYS A 443 7.71 29.22 -14.21
N CYS A 444 8.64 30.11 -14.56
CA CYS A 444 9.99 30.09 -14.01
C CYS A 444 9.96 30.27 -12.48
N PHE A 445 9.11 31.17 -11.99
CA PHE A 445 8.93 31.39 -10.56
C PHE A 445 8.26 30.22 -9.83
N GLN A 446 7.26 29.58 -10.43
CA GLN A 446 6.66 28.35 -9.87
C GLN A 446 7.69 27.24 -9.76
N ARG A 447 8.49 27.02 -10.81
CA ARG A 447 9.55 26.01 -10.78
C ARG A 447 10.60 26.32 -9.71
N LYS A 448 11.01 27.58 -9.58
CA LYS A 448 11.97 28.00 -8.55
C LYS A 448 11.44 27.75 -7.14
N ALA A 449 10.19 28.12 -6.87
CA ALA A 449 9.55 27.89 -5.57
C ALA A 449 9.39 26.39 -5.24
N GLU A 450 9.06 25.55 -6.23
CA GLU A 450 9.02 24.08 -6.06
C GLU A 450 10.41 23.53 -5.69
N VAL A 451 11.44 23.95 -6.44
CA VAL A 451 12.83 23.55 -6.21
C VAL A 451 13.31 24.01 -4.83
N ASP A 452 13.02 25.24 -4.43
CA ASP A 452 13.35 25.78 -3.11
C ASP A 452 12.63 25.01 -1.99
N HIS A 453 11.37 24.62 -2.21
CA HIS A 453 10.63 23.79 -1.27
C HIS A 453 11.26 22.39 -1.14
N GLU A 454 11.64 21.76 -2.26
CA GLU A 454 12.36 20.49 -2.26
C GLU A 454 13.71 20.60 -1.54
N ILE A 455 14.47 21.67 -1.78
CA ILE A 455 15.73 21.96 -1.08
C ILE A 455 15.49 22.08 0.43
N GLN A 456 14.47 22.85 0.85
CA GLN A 456 14.13 23.00 2.27
C GLN A 456 13.77 21.67 2.92
N GLN A 457 12.97 20.83 2.25
CA GLN A 457 12.62 19.49 2.74
C GLN A 457 13.85 18.59 2.89
N LEU A 458 14.72 18.54 1.88
CA LEU A 458 15.94 17.73 1.91
C LEU A 458 16.93 18.24 2.97
N LYS A 459 17.10 19.57 3.10
CA LYS A 459 17.92 20.18 4.16
C LYS A 459 17.34 19.93 5.54
N SER A 460 16.02 19.94 5.72
CA SER A 460 15.38 19.54 6.97
C SER A 460 15.72 18.09 7.30
N LYS A 461 15.55 17.19 6.33
CA LYS A 461 15.86 15.76 6.48
C LYS A 461 17.32 15.51 6.83
N MET A 462 18.26 16.29 6.31
CA MET A 462 19.69 16.21 6.65
C MET A 462 20.00 16.78 8.05
N ARG A 463 19.34 17.88 8.44
CA ARG A 463 19.49 18.50 9.76
C ARG A 463 18.85 17.69 10.88
N GLU A 464 17.81 16.92 10.56
CA GLU A 464 17.19 15.98 11.47
C GLU A 464 18.19 14.92 11.91
N SER A 465 18.78 15.12 13.09
CA SER A 465 19.61 14.11 13.71
C SER A 465 18.75 12.93 14.14
N GLN A 466 18.94 11.78 13.49
CA GLN A 466 18.31 10.53 13.91
C GLN A 466 18.64 10.23 15.38
N LEU A 467 19.88 10.52 15.80
CA LEU A 467 20.30 10.38 17.18
C LEU A 467 19.45 11.25 18.14
N GLN A 468 19.09 12.47 17.74
CA GLN A 468 18.25 13.33 18.56
C GLN A 468 16.83 12.78 18.70
N LYS A 469 16.23 12.30 17.61
CA LYS A 469 14.91 11.64 17.66
C LYS A 469 14.92 10.44 18.62
N PHE A 470 15.97 9.63 18.56
CA PHE A 470 16.14 8.51 19.49
C PHE A 470 16.36 8.95 20.94
N ARG A 471 17.10 10.04 21.18
CA ARG A 471 17.24 10.62 22.53
C ARG A 471 15.91 11.06 23.10
N ASP A 472 15.09 11.72 22.29
CA ASP A 472 13.76 12.18 22.68
C ASP A 472 12.84 10.98 22.98
N GLU A 473 12.87 9.94 22.13
CA GLU A 473 12.14 8.70 22.36
C GLU A 473 12.59 7.97 23.64
N LEU A 474 13.91 7.81 23.84
CA LEU A 474 14.49 7.20 25.02
C LEU A 474 14.08 7.95 26.29
N LYS A 475 14.13 9.29 26.27
CA LYS A 475 13.72 10.15 27.39
C LYS A 475 12.23 9.96 27.70
N ASN A 476 11.38 9.95 26.68
CA ASN A 476 9.94 9.78 26.85
C ASN A 476 9.59 8.40 27.41
N ARG A 477 10.18 7.33 26.88
CA ARG A 477 9.96 5.96 27.38
C ARG A 477 10.55 5.76 28.78
N SER A 478 11.71 6.35 29.07
CA SER A 478 12.31 6.33 30.42
C SER A 478 11.40 7.02 31.45
N ARG A 479 10.72 8.11 31.07
CA ARG A 479 9.73 8.76 31.94
C ARG A 479 8.58 7.82 32.30
N VAL A 480 8.11 7.01 31.35
CA VAL A 480 7.08 6.00 31.60
C VAL A 480 7.60 4.92 32.53
N LEU A 481 8.80 4.39 32.29
CA LEU A 481 9.44 3.39 33.17
C LEU A 481 9.62 3.89 34.61
N LYS A 482 9.96 5.19 34.79
CA LYS A 482 10.01 5.84 36.11
C LYS A 482 8.65 5.87 36.78
N LYS A 483 7.62 6.31 36.05
CA LYS A 483 6.24 6.39 36.57
C LYS A 483 5.67 5.03 36.96
N LEU A 484 6.06 3.97 36.26
CA LEU A 484 5.63 2.59 36.52
C LEU A 484 6.49 1.85 37.55
N GLY A 485 7.54 2.49 38.08
CA GLY A 485 8.43 1.89 39.09
C GLY A 485 9.38 0.82 38.56
N HIS A 486 9.63 0.77 37.24
CA HIS A 486 10.62 -0.16 36.68
C HIS A 486 12.05 0.37 36.82
N ILE A 487 12.23 1.69 36.85
CA ILE A 487 13.51 2.37 37.11
C ILE A 487 13.28 3.51 38.13
N ASP A 488 14.30 3.87 38.89
CA ASP A 488 14.24 4.99 39.85
C ASP A 488 14.51 6.37 39.20
N ALA A 489 14.62 7.42 40.03
CA ALA A 489 14.85 8.78 39.58
C ALA A 489 16.22 8.94 38.90
N GLU A 490 17.20 8.16 39.34
CA GLU A 490 18.59 8.08 38.88
C GLU A 490 18.73 7.21 37.62
N GLY A 491 17.71 6.43 37.28
CA GLY A 491 17.68 5.56 36.10
C GLY A 491 18.20 4.14 36.35
N VAL A 492 18.35 3.74 37.62
CA VAL A 492 18.74 2.39 38.03
C VAL A 492 17.53 1.47 37.98
N VAL A 493 17.72 0.30 37.40
CA VAL A 493 16.67 -0.70 37.19
C VAL A 493 16.27 -1.35 38.51
N GLN A 494 14.99 -1.20 38.88
CA GLN A 494 14.38 -1.72 40.09
C GLN A 494 13.97 -3.19 39.91
N LEU A 495 13.54 -3.86 40.99
CA LEU A 495 13.11 -5.26 40.95
C LEU A 495 12.05 -5.52 39.86
N LYS A 496 11.07 -4.63 39.75
CA LYS A 496 10.02 -4.68 38.71
C LYS A 496 10.60 -4.56 37.29
N GLY A 497 11.63 -3.72 37.11
CA GLY A 497 12.33 -3.60 35.83
C GLY A 497 13.16 -4.85 35.50
N ARG A 498 13.82 -5.45 36.50
CA ARG A 498 14.58 -6.70 36.33
C ARG A 498 13.67 -7.87 35.94
N ALA A 499 12.48 -7.95 36.53
CA ALA A 499 11.48 -8.93 36.12
C ALA A 499 11.04 -8.71 34.66
N ALA A 500 10.76 -7.46 34.27
CA ALA A 500 10.42 -7.12 32.89
C ALA A 500 11.57 -7.39 31.89
N CYS A 501 12.84 -7.32 32.30
CA CYS A 501 13.98 -7.73 31.47
C CYS A 501 13.97 -9.23 31.11
N LEU A 502 13.23 -10.06 31.84
CA LEU A 502 13.14 -11.51 31.60
C LEU A 502 11.94 -11.89 30.72
N ILE A 503 11.09 -10.92 30.36
CA ILE A 503 9.87 -11.15 29.58
C ILE A 503 10.05 -10.57 28.17
N ASP A 504 10.24 -11.47 27.19
CA ASP A 504 10.42 -11.13 25.77
C ASP A 504 9.19 -11.51 24.91
N THR A 505 8.17 -12.12 25.51
CA THR A 505 7.03 -12.73 24.80
C THR A 505 5.79 -11.81 24.66
N GLY A 506 5.89 -10.52 25.00
CA GLY A 506 4.79 -9.55 24.88
C GLY A 506 5.19 -8.13 25.28
N ASP A 507 4.22 -7.22 25.39
CA ASP A 507 4.45 -5.85 25.91
C ASP A 507 4.91 -5.94 27.37
N GLY A 508 6.23 -5.98 27.59
CA GLY A 508 6.88 -6.18 28.90
C GLY A 508 6.53 -5.14 29.98
N THR A 509 5.72 -4.13 29.67
CA THR A 509 5.16 -3.18 30.64
C THR A 509 3.80 -3.58 31.21
N THR A 510 3.06 -4.45 30.51
CA THR A 510 1.69 -4.85 30.90
C THR A 510 1.68 -6.12 31.75
N CYS A 511 2.70 -6.97 31.61
CA CYS A 511 2.82 -8.23 32.35
C CYS A 511 3.33 -8.06 33.80
N CYS A 512 3.62 -6.83 34.26
CA CYS A 512 4.24 -6.57 35.57
C CYS A 512 3.59 -5.42 36.34
#